data_AF-A0A1F4NM68-F1
#
_entry.id   AF-A0A1F4NM68-F1
#
_cell.length_a   1.000
_cell.length_b   1.000
_cell.length_c   1.000
_cell.angle_alpha   90.00
_cell.angle_beta   90.00
_cell.angle_gamma   90.00
#
_symmetry.space_group_name_H-M   'P 1'
#
loop_
_entity.id
_entity.type
_entity.pdbx_description
1 polymer ?
#
loop_
_entity_poly.entity_id
_entity_poly.type
_entity_poly.pdbx_seq_one_letter_code
_entity_poly.pdbx_strand_id
1 'polypeptide(L)'
;SDVDFAAQVADGSRVTRGGLLALVSGRTSSLLTAERTALNFLGRMSGIATLTRQFVDAVAGTRAVILDTRKTAPGLRLVDKLAVKLGGGGNHRIGLYDMILIKDNHIDYAGGIEEAVRRARAYDSGLPIEVEARSVADVKVALGLGVERILLDNMSVEMMAEAVKLTHGRAKLEASGNVTLETVRRIAETGVDF
;
A
#
# COMPACT_ATOMS: atom_id res chain seq x y z
N SER A 1 24.30 -23.64 -19.94
CA SER A 1 24.83 -22.67 -18.96
C SER A 1 24.16 -23.05 -17.67
N ASP A 2 24.79 -23.94 -16.93
CA ASP A 2 24.07 -24.74 -15.95
C ASP A 2 24.39 -24.14 -14.59
N VAL A 3 23.47 -23.31 -14.12
CA VAL A 3 23.43 -22.80 -12.75
C VAL A 3 22.23 -23.46 -12.11
N ASP A 4 22.49 -24.29 -11.11
CA ASP A 4 21.46 -24.92 -10.30
C ASP A 4 21.21 -24.06 -9.06
N PHE A 5 19.94 -23.78 -8.80
CA PHE A 5 19.50 -22.98 -7.65
C PHE A 5 18.54 -23.81 -6.79
N ALA A 6 18.89 -23.98 -5.52
CA ALA A 6 18.08 -24.70 -4.54
C ALA A 6 17.73 -23.78 -3.36
N ALA A 7 16.52 -23.20 -3.40
CA ALA A 7 15.98 -22.41 -2.31
C ALA A 7 15.85 -23.25 -1.02
N GLN A 8 16.28 -22.68 0.10
CA GLN A 8 16.13 -23.29 1.43
C GLN A 8 15.01 -22.63 2.24
N VAL A 9 14.51 -21.48 1.76
CA VAL A 9 13.38 -20.74 2.34
C VAL A 9 12.43 -20.31 1.22
N ALA A 10 11.13 -20.28 1.51
CA ALA A 10 10.14 -19.74 0.59
C ALA A 10 10.03 -18.21 0.73
N ASP A 11 9.66 -17.52 -0.34
CA ASP A 11 9.38 -16.09 -0.30
C ASP A 11 8.33 -15.75 0.77
N GLY A 12 8.56 -14.66 1.50
CA GLY A 12 7.72 -14.24 2.64
C GLY A 12 8.02 -14.93 3.97
N SER A 13 8.92 -15.92 3.99
CA SER A 13 9.37 -16.55 5.23
C SER A 13 10.15 -15.57 6.11
N ARG A 14 9.98 -15.65 7.43
CA ARG A 14 10.88 -14.99 8.38
C ARG A 14 12.20 -15.74 8.42
N VAL A 15 13.31 -15.00 8.40
CA VAL A 15 14.67 -15.55 8.47
C VAL A 15 15.44 -14.92 9.61
N THR A 16 16.38 -15.66 10.18
CA THR A 16 17.25 -15.19 11.27
C THR A 16 18.66 -14.93 10.76
N ARG A 17 19.42 -14.13 11.52
CA ARG A 17 20.83 -13.85 11.19
C ARG A 17 21.62 -15.16 11.09
N GLY A 18 22.37 -15.32 10.01
CA GLY A 18 23.14 -16.54 9.72
C GLY A 18 22.33 -17.68 9.10
N GLY A 19 21.04 -17.48 8.84
CA GLY A 19 20.19 -18.45 8.15
C GLY A 19 20.62 -18.68 6.69
N LEU A 20 20.57 -19.93 6.26
CA LEU A 20 20.83 -20.33 4.87
C LEU A 20 19.59 -20.04 4.01
N LEU A 21 19.73 -19.19 2.99
CA LEU A 21 18.61 -18.81 2.12
C LEU A 21 18.50 -19.68 0.87
N ALA A 22 19.64 -19.99 0.24
CA ALA A 22 19.71 -20.80 -0.97
C ALA A 22 21.10 -21.42 -1.10
N LEU A 23 21.16 -22.54 -1.81
CA LEU A 23 22.39 -23.13 -2.33
C LEU A 23 22.42 -22.92 -3.84
N VAL A 24 23.56 -22.47 -4.37
CA VAL A 24 23.74 -22.21 -5.80
C VAL A 24 25.02 -22.90 -6.27
N SER A 25 24.92 -23.66 -7.35
CA SER A 25 26.07 -24.38 -7.91
C SER A 25 26.10 -24.24 -9.43
N GLY A 26 27.28 -24.37 -10.03
CA GLY A 26 27.49 -24.18 -11.45
C GLY A 26 28.88 -23.64 -11.76
N ARG A 27 29.09 -23.18 -13.00
CA ARG A 27 30.38 -22.63 -13.43
C ARG A 27 30.74 -21.37 -12.63
N THR A 28 31.94 -21.34 -12.05
CA THR A 28 32.44 -20.21 -11.23
C THR A 28 32.26 -18.85 -11.91
N SER A 29 32.59 -18.74 -13.20
CA SER A 29 32.43 -17.48 -13.95
C SER A 29 30.97 -17.03 -14.07
N SER A 30 30.03 -17.97 -14.21
CA SER A 30 28.59 -17.69 -14.25
C SER A 30 28.08 -17.23 -12.87
N LEU A 31 28.51 -17.90 -11.80
CA LEU A 31 28.14 -17.54 -10.43
C LEU A 31 28.64 -16.13 -10.07
N LEU A 32 29.92 -15.84 -10.28
CA LEU A 32 30.51 -14.53 -9.98
C LEU A 32 29.88 -13.39 -10.79
N THR A 33 29.47 -13.66 -12.04
CA THR A 33 28.81 -12.65 -12.89
C THR A 33 27.39 -12.33 -12.39
N ALA A 34 26.65 -13.34 -11.92
CA ALA A 34 25.25 -13.18 -11.51
C ALA A 34 25.10 -12.70 -10.05
N GLU A 35 26.09 -12.97 -9.19
CA GLU A 35 26.01 -12.77 -7.73
C GLU A 35 25.51 -11.39 -7.34
N ARG A 36 26.16 -10.32 -7.82
CA ARG A 36 25.83 -8.95 -7.40
C ARG A 36 24.41 -8.57 -7.78
N THR A 37 23.99 -8.93 -9.00
CA THR A 37 22.64 -8.66 -9.49
C THR A 37 21.61 -9.39 -8.65
N ALA A 38 21.81 -10.69 -8.39
CA ALA A 38 20.90 -11.50 -7.58
C ALA A 38 20.78 -10.96 -6.15
N LEU A 39 21.91 -10.67 -5.49
CA LEU A 39 21.93 -10.14 -4.12
C LEU A 39 21.29 -8.74 -4.02
N ASN A 40 21.43 -7.89 -5.03
CA ASN A 40 20.79 -6.57 -5.04
C ASN A 40 19.27 -6.67 -5.06
N PHE A 41 18.71 -7.57 -5.88
CA PHE A 41 17.26 -7.83 -5.89
C PHE A 41 16.79 -8.45 -4.57
N LEU A 42 17.48 -9.49 -4.10
CA LEU A 42 17.13 -10.18 -2.87
C LEU A 42 17.16 -9.22 -1.67
N GLY A 43 18.22 -8.43 -1.52
CA GLY A 43 18.37 -7.46 -0.44
C GLY A 43 17.29 -6.37 -0.45
N ARG A 44 16.98 -5.83 -1.64
CA ARG A 44 15.92 -4.82 -1.79
C ARG A 44 14.55 -5.39 -1.41
N MET A 45 14.15 -6.50 -2.02
CA MET A 45 12.83 -7.09 -1.79
C MET A 45 12.69 -7.55 -0.34
N SER A 46 13.73 -8.17 0.22
CA SER A 46 13.74 -8.57 1.63
C SER A 46 13.66 -7.37 2.57
N GLY A 47 14.32 -6.26 2.25
CA GLY A 47 14.24 -5.03 3.03
C GLY A 47 12.83 -4.44 3.06
N ILE A 48 12.17 -4.34 1.90
CA ILE A 48 10.78 -3.88 1.79
C ILE A 48 9.85 -4.83 2.56
N ALA A 49 9.93 -6.14 2.32
CA ALA A 49 9.09 -7.13 2.98
C ALA A 49 9.28 -7.12 4.51
N THR A 50 10.52 -6.95 4.98
CA THR A 50 10.83 -6.86 6.41
C THR A 50 10.22 -5.61 7.03
N LEU A 51 10.34 -4.45 6.39
CA LEU A 51 9.75 -3.21 6.90
C LEU A 51 8.22 -3.28 6.88
N THR A 52 7.63 -3.76 5.78
CA THR A 52 6.17 -3.99 5.72
C THR A 52 5.71 -4.89 6.84
N ARG A 53 6.43 -5.98 7.13
CA ARG A 53 6.08 -6.87 8.23
C ARG A 53 6.07 -6.17 9.58
N GLN A 54 7.01 -5.24 9.83
CA GLN A 54 7.00 -4.45 11.07
C GLN A 54 5.73 -3.60 11.22
N PHE A 55 5.26 -2.97 10.14
CA PHE A 55 4.00 -2.22 10.15
C PHE A 55 2.79 -3.15 10.36
N VAL A 56 2.76 -4.29 9.66
CA VAL A 56 1.70 -5.31 9.80
C VAL A 56 1.63 -5.83 11.24
N ASP A 57 2.78 -6.15 11.83
CA ASP A 57 2.87 -6.61 13.22
C ASP A 57 2.41 -5.50 14.19
N ALA A 58 2.74 -4.22 13.91
CA ALA A 58 2.34 -3.10 14.75
C ALA A 58 0.81 -2.90 14.81
N VAL A 59 0.09 -3.17 13.71
CA VAL A 59 -1.38 -3.03 13.66
C VAL A 59 -2.13 -4.32 14.00
N ALA A 60 -1.42 -5.39 14.40
CA ALA A 60 -2.02 -6.68 14.72
C ALA A 60 -3.09 -6.56 15.83
N GLY A 61 -4.23 -7.22 15.63
CA GLY A 61 -5.39 -7.13 16.54
C GLY A 61 -6.33 -5.96 16.24
N THR A 62 -6.03 -5.14 15.24
CA THR A 62 -6.99 -4.19 14.63
C THR A 62 -7.52 -4.77 13.31
N ARG A 63 -8.43 -4.04 12.65
CA ARG A 63 -8.92 -4.40 11.30
C ARG A 63 -8.06 -3.85 10.16
N ALA A 64 -7.12 -2.96 10.47
CA ALA A 64 -6.40 -2.17 9.46
C ALA A 64 -5.45 -3.06 8.65
N VAL A 65 -5.41 -2.83 7.34
CA VAL A 65 -4.50 -3.51 6.41
C VAL A 65 -3.51 -2.51 5.84
N ILE A 66 -2.21 -2.72 6.09
CA ILE A 66 -1.14 -1.88 5.55
C ILE A 66 -1.11 -1.97 4.03
N LEU A 67 -1.19 -0.84 3.34
CA LEU A 67 -1.09 -0.76 1.88
C LEU A 67 0.20 -0.10 1.40
N ASP A 68 0.64 -0.50 0.20
CA ASP A 68 1.66 0.21 -0.55
C ASP A 68 1.13 1.47 -1.26
N THR A 69 2.01 2.16 -1.99
CA THR A 69 1.61 3.29 -2.86
C THR A 69 2.31 3.20 -4.21
N ARG A 70 2.15 4.23 -5.04
CA ARG A 70 2.93 4.40 -6.28
C ARG A 70 4.28 5.09 -6.08
N LYS A 71 4.66 5.41 -4.84
CA LYS A 71 5.98 5.98 -4.46
C LYS A 71 7.05 4.87 -4.44
N THR A 72 7.16 4.12 -5.54
CA THR A 72 8.10 3.00 -5.72
C THR A 72 9.36 3.46 -6.45
N ALA A 73 10.42 2.66 -6.43
CA ALA A 73 11.58 2.96 -7.26
C ALA A 73 11.21 2.96 -8.77
N PRO A 74 11.78 3.87 -9.57
CA PRO A 74 11.59 3.87 -11.02
C PRO A 74 11.96 2.51 -11.64
N GLY A 75 11.10 1.99 -12.52
CA GLY A 75 11.29 0.70 -13.18
C GLY A 75 11.00 -0.55 -12.33
N LEU A 76 10.88 -0.42 -11.01
CA LEU A 76 10.78 -1.57 -10.08
C LEU A 76 9.42 -1.69 -9.39
N ARG A 77 8.38 -1.02 -9.90
CA ARG A 77 7.06 -0.96 -9.23
C ARG A 77 6.49 -2.32 -8.88
N LEU A 78 6.45 -3.24 -9.85
CA LEU A 78 5.90 -4.57 -9.62
C LEU A 78 6.72 -5.37 -8.59
N VAL A 79 8.05 -5.18 -8.60
CA VAL A 79 8.98 -5.81 -7.66
C VAL A 79 8.75 -5.28 -6.24
N ASP A 80 8.66 -3.96 -6.09
CA ASP A 80 8.41 -3.30 -4.79
C ASP A 80 7.05 -3.71 -4.22
N LYS A 81 5.99 -3.70 -5.05
CA LYS A 81 4.64 -4.13 -4.64
C LYS A 81 4.58 -5.61 -4.27
N LEU A 82 5.27 -6.48 -5.01
CA LEU A 82 5.39 -7.89 -4.66
C LEU A 82 6.07 -8.06 -3.29
N ALA A 83 7.13 -7.30 -3.02
CA ALA A 83 7.80 -7.34 -1.72
C ALA A 83 6.87 -6.91 -0.57
N VAL A 84 6.01 -5.90 -0.77
CA VAL A 84 4.99 -5.53 0.24
C VAL A 84 4.03 -6.69 0.49
N LYS A 85 3.53 -7.36 -0.55
CA LYS A 85 2.70 -8.56 -0.41
C LYS A 85 3.39 -9.67 0.38
N LEU A 86 4.65 -9.95 0.08
CA LEU A 86 5.46 -10.94 0.82
C LEU A 86 5.66 -10.54 2.30
N GLY A 87 5.75 -9.25 2.58
CA GLY A 87 5.76 -8.69 3.93
C GLY A 87 4.42 -8.78 4.68
N GLY A 88 3.34 -9.22 4.03
CA GLY A 88 2.00 -9.34 4.59
C GLY A 88 1.13 -8.10 4.41
N GLY A 89 1.59 -7.10 3.65
CA GLY A 89 0.77 -5.93 3.28
C GLY A 89 -0.17 -6.21 2.11
N GLY A 90 -1.03 -5.25 1.81
CA GLY A 90 -1.88 -5.20 0.62
C GLY A 90 -1.31 -4.29 -0.46
N ASN A 91 -1.79 -4.49 -1.69
CA ASN A 91 -1.49 -3.59 -2.78
C ASN A 91 -2.66 -2.64 -2.95
N HIS A 92 -2.38 -1.34 -2.92
CA HIS A 92 -3.21 -0.32 -3.54
C HIS A 92 -3.16 -0.48 -5.07
N ARG A 93 -3.76 0.43 -5.83
CA ARG A 93 -3.70 0.43 -7.30
C ARG A 93 -2.26 0.34 -7.83
N ILE A 94 -2.08 -0.43 -8.89
CA ILE A 94 -0.81 -0.62 -9.59
C ILE A 94 -0.41 0.66 -10.32
N GLY A 95 -1.36 1.34 -10.95
CA GLY A 95 -1.09 2.43 -11.87
C GLY A 95 -2.13 3.53 -11.85
N LEU A 96 -2.20 4.27 -12.96
CA LEU A 96 -3.24 5.27 -13.20
C LEU A 96 -4.44 4.69 -13.98
N TYR A 97 -4.37 3.40 -14.34
CA TYR A 97 -5.27 2.76 -15.29
C TYR A 97 -6.25 1.78 -14.63
N ASP A 98 -6.03 1.41 -13.37
CA ASP A 98 -6.77 0.36 -12.66
C ASP A 98 -7.64 0.87 -11.51
N MET A 99 -7.52 2.15 -11.15
CA MET A 99 -8.42 2.83 -10.21
C MET A 99 -8.32 4.35 -10.37
N ILE A 100 -9.47 5.03 -10.32
CA ILE A 100 -9.54 6.49 -10.27
C ILE A 100 -9.31 6.92 -8.81
N LEU A 101 -8.30 7.75 -8.58
CA LEU A 101 -8.08 8.41 -7.28
C LEU A 101 -8.20 9.91 -7.49
N ILE A 102 -9.30 10.47 -6.99
CA ILE A 102 -9.57 11.90 -7.01
C ILE A 102 -8.85 12.51 -5.80
N LYS A 103 -7.83 13.32 -6.08
CA LYS A 103 -7.03 14.06 -5.09
C LYS A 103 -7.46 15.51 -4.96
N ASP A 104 -6.95 16.20 -3.94
CA ASP A 104 -7.11 17.64 -3.70
C ASP A 104 -7.03 18.51 -4.96
N ASN A 105 -5.99 18.33 -5.78
CA ASN A 105 -5.78 19.10 -6.99
C ASN A 105 -6.88 18.91 -8.05
N HIS A 106 -7.50 17.73 -8.11
CA HIS A 106 -8.62 17.46 -9.01
C HIS A 106 -9.91 18.08 -8.47
N ILE A 107 -10.11 18.02 -7.15
CA ILE A 107 -11.25 18.61 -6.44
C ILE A 107 -11.23 20.13 -6.64
N ASP A 108 -10.08 20.75 -6.38
CA ASP A 108 -9.90 22.20 -6.50
C ASP A 108 -10.10 22.64 -7.97
N TYR A 109 -9.59 21.88 -8.96
CA TYR A 109 -9.80 22.18 -10.38
C TYR A 109 -11.26 21.98 -10.84
N ALA A 110 -11.95 20.98 -10.30
CA ALA A 110 -13.35 20.71 -10.62
C ALA A 110 -14.33 21.68 -9.92
N GLY A 111 -13.88 22.37 -8.87
CA GLY A 111 -14.72 23.26 -8.06
C GLY A 111 -15.47 22.55 -6.93
N GLY A 112 -15.04 21.35 -6.53
CA GLY A 112 -15.65 20.58 -5.45
C GLY A 112 -15.62 19.07 -5.65
N ILE A 113 -15.89 18.32 -4.57
CA ILE A 113 -15.90 16.85 -4.57
C ILE A 113 -17.05 16.34 -5.44
N GLU A 114 -18.22 16.97 -5.34
CA GLU A 114 -19.43 16.61 -6.08
C GLU A 114 -19.17 16.62 -7.59
N GLU A 115 -18.59 17.71 -8.09
CA GLU A 115 -18.31 17.87 -9.51
C GLU A 115 -17.19 16.94 -9.98
N ALA A 116 -16.14 16.74 -9.17
CA ALA A 116 -15.06 15.80 -9.48
C ALA A 116 -15.58 14.35 -9.61
N VAL A 117 -16.39 13.89 -8.65
CA VAL A 117 -17.00 12.55 -8.66
C VAL A 117 -17.98 12.40 -9.81
N ARG A 118 -18.81 13.42 -10.08
CA ARG A 118 -19.75 13.43 -11.21
C ARG A 118 -19.02 13.26 -12.55
N ARG A 119 -17.94 14.02 -12.77
CA ARG A 119 -17.11 13.91 -13.98
C ARG A 119 -16.43 12.54 -14.09
N ALA A 120 -15.88 12.02 -12.99
CA ALA A 120 -15.26 10.70 -12.98
C ALA A 120 -16.24 9.58 -13.34
N ARG A 121 -17.48 9.64 -12.84
CA ARG A 121 -18.53 8.68 -13.21
C ARG A 121 -19.02 8.85 -14.65
N ALA A 122 -19.13 10.08 -15.13
CA ALA A 122 -19.54 10.36 -16.52
C ALA A 122 -18.52 9.86 -17.55
N TYR A 123 -17.26 9.66 -17.17
CA TYR A 123 -16.25 9.02 -18.00
C TYR A 123 -16.50 7.50 -18.20
N ASP A 124 -17.35 6.89 -17.38
CA ASP A 124 -17.84 5.50 -17.52
C ASP A 124 -16.74 4.45 -17.74
N SER A 125 -15.65 4.54 -16.98
CA SER A 125 -14.52 3.60 -17.10
C SER A 125 -14.78 2.22 -16.50
N GLY A 126 -15.84 2.07 -15.70
CA GLY A 126 -16.08 0.90 -14.85
C GLY A 126 -15.03 0.68 -13.75
N LEU A 127 -14.08 1.61 -13.58
CA LEU A 127 -13.03 1.49 -12.56
C LEU A 127 -13.55 1.94 -11.19
N PRO A 128 -13.04 1.36 -10.09
CA PRO A 128 -13.32 1.86 -8.76
C PRO A 128 -12.88 3.33 -8.60
N ILE A 129 -13.60 4.08 -7.79
CA ILE A 129 -13.32 5.48 -7.49
C ILE A 129 -12.99 5.60 -6.00
N GLU A 130 -11.82 6.16 -5.73
CA GLU A 130 -11.40 6.59 -4.41
C GLU A 130 -11.32 8.12 -4.36
N VAL A 131 -11.77 8.72 -3.27
CA VAL A 131 -11.76 10.18 -3.06
C VAL A 131 -10.91 10.53 -1.85
N GLU A 132 -9.98 11.46 -2.04
CA GLU A 132 -9.20 12.07 -0.98
C GLU A 132 -10.05 13.11 -0.22
N ALA A 133 -10.06 13.01 1.11
CA ALA A 133 -10.78 13.86 2.03
C ALA A 133 -9.80 14.51 3.01
N ARG A 134 -9.89 15.83 3.17
CA ARG A 134 -9.04 16.63 4.08
C ARG A 134 -9.75 16.91 5.41
N SER A 135 -11.05 16.66 5.47
CA SER A 135 -11.90 16.96 6.62
C SER A 135 -13.04 15.95 6.78
N VAL A 136 -13.67 15.92 7.96
CA VAL A 136 -14.88 15.12 8.19
C VAL A 136 -16.06 15.59 7.32
N ALA A 137 -16.08 16.88 6.95
CA ALA A 137 -17.07 17.43 6.02
C ALA A 137 -16.91 16.83 4.62
N ASP A 138 -15.68 16.70 4.13
CA ASP A 138 -15.38 16.05 2.84
C ASP A 138 -15.82 14.58 2.85
N VAL A 139 -15.57 13.87 3.96
CA VAL A 139 -16.04 12.49 4.14
C VAL A 139 -17.57 12.43 4.03
N LYS A 140 -18.30 13.36 4.66
CA LYS A 140 -19.76 13.43 4.57
C LYS A 140 -20.24 13.64 3.13
N VAL A 141 -19.58 14.51 2.37
CA VAL A 141 -19.88 14.75 0.95
C VAL A 141 -19.63 13.49 0.12
N ALA A 142 -18.45 12.89 0.24
CA ALA A 142 -18.10 11.66 -0.49
C ALA A 142 -19.07 10.50 -0.20
N LEU A 143 -19.47 10.33 1.06
CA LEU A 143 -20.49 9.35 1.45
C LEU A 143 -21.86 9.65 0.86
N GLY A 144 -22.28 10.92 0.81
CA GLY A 144 -23.52 11.35 0.19
C GLY A 144 -23.58 11.07 -1.32
N LEU A 145 -22.42 11.01 -1.96
CA LEU A 145 -22.28 10.65 -3.37
C LEU A 145 -22.21 9.13 -3.58
N GLY A 146 -22.17 8.31 -2.52
CA GLY A 146 -22.03 6.85 -2.62
C GLY A 146 -20.64 6.42 -3.10
N VAL A 147 -19.59 7.14 -2.70
CA VAL A 147 -18.20 6.72 -2.93
C VAL A 147 -17.87 5.58 -1.97
N GLU A 148 -17.35 4.47 -2.51
CA GLU A 148 -17.10 3.25 -1.73
C GLU A 148 -15.72 3.23 -1.05
N ARG A 149 -14.82 4.15 -1.42
CA ARG A 149 -13.46 4.24 -0.85
C ARG A 149 -13.02 5.68 -0.65
N ILE A 150 -12.60 6.01 0.56
CA ILE A 150 -12.26 7.38 0.96
C ILE A 150 -10.88 7.37 1.63
N LEU A 151 -9.98 8.20 1.12
CA LEU A 151 -8.63 8.38 1.65
C LEU A 151 -8.58 9.61 2.55
N LEU A 152 -8.29 9.42 3.83
CA LEU A 152 -8.21 10.43 4.88
C LEU A 152 -6.79 11.03 4.85
N ASP A 153 -6.61 12.20 4.23
CA ASP A 153 -5.29 12.80 4.05
C ASP A 153 -4.91 13.72 5.22
N ASN A 154 -3.82 13.39 5.90
CA ASN A 154 -3.23 14.14 7.01
C ASN A 154 -4.23 14.50 8.13
N MET A 155 -5.29 13.73 8.30
CA MET A 155 -6.27 13.93 9.36
C MET A 155 -5.71 13.50 10.71
N SER A 156 -6.11 14.19 11.79
CA SER A 156 -5.74 13.78 13.15
C SER A 156 -6.43 12.47 13.55
N VAL A 157 -5.92 11.80 14.59
CA VAL A 157 -6.52 10.56 15.11
C VAL A 157 -7.98 10.78 15.53
N GLU A 158 -8.30 11.95 16.09
CA GLU A 158 -9.64 12.34 16.50
C GLU A 158 -10.56 12.49 15.29
N MET A 159 -10.09 13.18 14.23
CA MET A 159 -10.85 13.34 12.99
C MET A 159 -11.06 12.00 12.28
N MET A 160 -10.06 11.11 12.29
CA MET A 160 -10.18 9.76 11.73
C MET A 160 -11.22 8.93 12.49
N ALA A 161 -11.20 8.97 13.82
CA ALA A 161 -12.20 8.28 14.63
C ALA A 161 -13.63 8.81 14.40
N GLU A 162 -13.78 10.12 14.19
CA GLU A 162 -15.05 10.73 13.80
C GLU A 162 -15.49 10.27 12.40
N ALA A 163 -14.59 10.25 11.43
CA ALA A 163 -14.85 9.76 10.07
C ALA A 163 -15.29 8.27 10.06
N VAL A 164 -14.63 7.42 10.87
CA VAL A 164 -15.00 6.00 11.04
C VAL A 164 -16.42 5.89 11.59
N LYS A 165 -16.76 6.66 12.63
CA LYS A 165 -18.12 6.70 13.19
C LYS A 165 -19.15 7.14 12.14
N LEU A 166 -18.90 8.26 11.47
CA LEU A 166 -19.79 8.83 10.43
C LEU A 166 -20.04 7.86 9.27
N THR A 167 -19.03 7.09 8.89
CA THR A 167 -19.07 6.19 7.74
C THR A 167 -20.02 5.01 7.96
N HIS A 168 -20.10 4.48 9.20
CA HIS A 168 -20.93 3.32 9.54
C HIS A 168 -20.79 2.15 8.54
N GLY A 169 -19.57 1.92 8.02
CA GLY A 169 -19.27 0.84 7.07
C GLY A 169 -19.77 1.04 5.63
N ARG A 170 -20.33 2.21 5.28
CA ARG A 170 -20.79 2.53 3.92
C ARG A 170 -19.67 2.70 2.89
N ALA A 171 -18.47 2.99 3.36
CA ALA A 171 -17.26 3.11 2.56
C ALA A 171 -16.07 2.53 3.33
N LYS A 172 -15.04 2.14 2.58
CA LYS A 172 -13.73 1.78 3.13
C LYS A 172 -12.90 3.04 3.36
N LEU A 173 -12.30 3.15 4.54
CA LEU A 173 -11.47 4.29 4.92
C LEU A 173 -9.98 3.93 4.90
N GLU A 174 -9.18 4.72 4.20
CA GLU A 174 -7.72 4.60 4.12
C GLU A 174 -7.06 5.80 4.78
N ALA A 175 -6.25 5.61 5.82
CA ALA A 175 -5.46 6.67 6.42
C ALA A 175 -4.18 6.94 5.61
N SER A 176 -3.91 8.21 5.29
CA SER A 176 -2.72 8.60 4.54
C SER A 176 -2.09 9.85 5.14
N GLY A 177 -0.75 9.91 5.09
CA GLY A 177 0.04 11.07 5.52
C GLY A 177 0.78 10.82 6.83
N ASN A 178 2.11 11.01 6.80
CA ASN A 178 3.01 10.95 7.96
C ASN A 178 2.84 9.72 8.88
N VAL A 179 2.50 8.56 8.30
CA VAL A 179 2.38 7.29 9.02
C VAL A 179 3.77 6.71 9.29
N THR A 180 4.06 6.41 10.55
CA THR A 180 5.34 5.82 11.01
C THR A 180 5.07 4.63 11.94
N LEU A 181 6.09 3.86 12.31
CA LEU A 181 5.92 2.73 13.24
C LEU A 181 5.42 3.18 14.62
N GLU A 182 5.71 4.42 15.02
CA GLU A 182 5.27 5.02 16.28
C GLU A 182 3.81 5.47 16.23
N THR A 183 3.29 5.86 15.05
CA THR A 183 1.94 6.41 14.90
C THR A 183 0.92 5.40 14.38
N VAL A 184 1.35 4.42 13.58
CA VAL A 184 0.47 3.50 12.85
C VAL A 184 -0.50 2.74 13.76
N ARG A 185 -0.06 2.36 14.97
CA ARG A 185 -0.92 1.67 15.94
C ARG A 185 -2.13 2.51 16.34
N ARG A 186 -1.88 3.76 16.73
CA ARG A 186 -2.93 4.70 17.16
C ARG A 186 -3.89 5.01 16.03
N ILE A 187 -3.38 5.11 14.80
CA ILE A 187 -4.18 5.28 13.59
C ILE A 187 -5.09 4.07 13.38
N ALA A 188 -4.54 2.85 13.42
CA ALA A 188 -5.31 1.63 13.23
C ALA A 188 -6.40 1.42 14.30
N GLU A 189 -6.14 1.84 15.54
CA GLU A 189 -7.10 1.78 16.66
C GLU A 189 -8.32 2.71 16.48
N THR A 190 -8.26 3.70 15.57
CA THR A 190 -9.45 4.49 15.20
C THR A 190 -10.52 3.65 14.50
N GLY A 191 -10.11 2.53 13.90
CA GLY A 191 -11.00 1.62 13.17
C GLY A 191 -11.06 1.84 11.66
N VAL A 192 -10.10 2.58 11.08
CA VAL A 192 -9.87 2.62 9.62
C VAL A 192 -9.64 1.23 9.05
N ASP A 193 -9.95 1.04 7.77
CA ASP A 193 -9.77 -0.24 7.07
C ASP A 193 -8.35 -0.41 6.53
N PHE A 194 -7.69 0.70 6.17
CA PHE A 194 -6.35 0.74 5.58
C PHE A 194 -5.49 1.83 6.23
#